data_AF-A0A0D5C1Z8-F1
#
_entry.id   AF-A0A0D5C1Z8-F1
#
_cell.length_a   1.000
_cell.length_b   1.000
_cell.length_c   1.000
_cell.angle_alpha   90.00
_cell.angle_beta   90.00
_cell.angle_gamma   90.00
#
_symmetry.space_group_name_H-M   'P 1'
#
loop_
_entity.id
_entity.type
_entity.pdbx_description
1 polymer ?
#
loop_
_entity_poly.entity_id
_entity_poly.type
_entity_poly.pdbx_seq_one_letter_code
_entity_poly.pdbx_strand_id
1 'polypeptide(L)' 'MGFFKKIKCEKCDKKFSKQEEMMNHMQIIHGKDLQYDCKECNRFFSNMEDMRTHLQREHSYKKDR' A
#
# COMPACT_ATOMS: atom_id res chain seq x y z
N MET A 1 -5.50 -17.43 25.30
CA MET A 1 -5.59 -15.99 24.97
C MET A 1 -5.21 -15.82 23.50
N GLY A 2 -6.19 -15.56 22.64
CA GLY A 2 -5.95 -15.44 21.20
C GLY A 2 -5.15 -14.19 20.89
N PHE A 3 -3.96 -14.37 20.33
CA PHE A 3 -3.17 -13.28 19.76
C PHE A 3 -3.86 -12.82 18.47
N PHE A 4 -4.89 -11.98 18.59
CA PHE A 4 -5.42 -11.25 17.45
C PHE A 4 -4.34 -10.31 16.93
N LYS A 5 -3.60 -10.75 15.90
CA LYS A 5 -2.60 -9.94 15.21
C LYS A 5 -3.33 -8.81 14.48
N LYS A 6 -3.56 -7.71 15.20
CA LYS A 6 -4.18 -6.51 14.63
C LYS A 6 -3.19 -5.87 13.66
N ILE A 7 -3.64 -5.59 12.44
CA ILE A 7 -2.88 -4.91 11.41
C ILE A 7 -3.02 -3.42 11.67
N LYS A 8 -1.90 -2.76 12.00
CA LYS A 8 -1.84 -1.31 12.21
C LYS A 8 -1.77 -0.62 10.85
N CYS A 9 -2.56 0.44 10.67
CA CYS A 9 -2.37 1.35 9.55
C CYS A 9 -1.01 2.04 9.68
N GLU A 10 -0.30 2.19 8.57
CA GLU A 10 1.02 2.83 8.55
C GLU A 10 0.94 4.37 8.57
N LYS A 11 -0.19 4.93 8.14
CA LYS A 11 -0.43 6.38 8.08
C LYS A 11 -1.15 6.94 9.31
N CYS A 12 -1.78 6.10 10.13
CA CYS A 12 -2.47 6.53 11.35
C CYS A 12 -2.50 5.41 12.43
N ASP A 13 -2.90 5.73 13.66
CA ASP A 13 -2.92 4.75 14.76
C ASP A 13 -4.12 3.76 14.73
N LYS A 14 -4.91 3.73 13.63
CA LYS A 14 -5.99 2.75 13.50
C LYS A 14 -5.45 1.33 13.37
N LYS A 15 -6.17 0.39 13.99
CA LYS A 15 -5.84 -1.03 14.02
C LYS A 15 -7.04 -1.84 13.54
N PHE A 16 -6.79 -2.75 12.62
CA PHE A 16 -7.81 -3.59 12.01
C PHE A 16 -7.55 -5.05 12.31
N SER A 17 -8.61 -5.85 12.45
CA SER A 17 -8.48 -7.29 12.71
C SER A 17 -8.28 -8.10 11.43
N LYS A 18 -8.51 -7.49 10.26
CA LYS A 18 -8.42 -8.13 8.93
C LYS A 18 -7.67 -7.22 7.96
N GLN A 19 -7.02 -7.84 6.97
CA GLN A 19 -6.28 -7.11 5.94
C GLN A 19 -7.23 -6.34 4.99
N GLU A 20 -8.37 -6.94 4.63
CA GLU A 20 -9.39 -6.29 3.78
C GLU A 20 -9.87 -4.95 4.36
N GLU A 21 -10.09 -4.91 5.68
CA GLU A 21 -10.56 -3.74 6.39
C GLU A 21 -9.51 -2.63 6.43
N MET A 22 -8.24 -3.01 6.61
CA MET A 22 -7.10 -2.09 6.58
C MET A 22 -6.89 -1.52 5.17
N MET A 23 -6.95 -2.37 4.14
CA MET A 23 -6.86 -1.96 2.73
C MET A 23 -8.00 -1.00 2.36
N ASN A 24 -9.24 -1.32 2.71
CA ASN A 24 -10.38 -0.45 2.46
C ASN A 24 -10.25 0.89 3.20
N HIS A 25 -9.78 0.85 4.45
CA HIS A 25 -9.47 2.07 5.19
C HIS A 25 -8.38 2.91 4.50
N MET A 26 -7.28 2.28 4.05
CA MET A 26 -6.23 2.98 3.33
C MET A 26 -6.78 3.58 2.04
N GLN A 27 -7.64 2.89 1.31
CA GLN A 27 -8.23 3.40 0.07
C GLN A 27 -9.23 4.55 0.30
N ILE A 28 -10.08 4.47 1.32
CA ILE A 28 -11.13 5.49 1.56
C ILE A 28 -10.57 6.71 2.28
N ILE A 29 -9.70 6.51 3.27
CA ILE A 29 -9.22 7.57 4.17
C ILE A 29 -7.87 8.12 3.70
N HIS A 30 -7.00 7.26 3.18
CA HIS A 30 -5.67 7.62 2.71
C HIS A 30 -5.53 7.53 1.18
N GLY A 31 -6.57 7.14 0.42
CA GLY A 31 -6.46 6.91 -1.03
C GLY A 31 -6.35 8.18 -1.86
N LYS A 32 -6.57 9.36 -1.28
CA LYS A 32 -6.17 10.63 -1.89
C LYS A 32 -4.64 10.82 -1.91
N ASP A 33 -3.94 10.11 -1.05
CA ASP A 33 -2.49 10.19 -0.84
C ASP A 33 -1.73 9.03 -1.51
N LEU A 34 -2.43 8.12 -2.20
CA LEU A 34 -1.90 6.86 -2.72
C LEU A 34 -2.51 6.57 -4.10
N GLN A 35 -2.11 7.35 -5.10
CA GLN A 35 -2.70 7.29 -6.43
C GLN A 35 -2.08 6.19 -7.31
N TYR A 36 -0.93 5.63 -6.91
CA TYR A 36 -0.18 4.68 -7.72
C TYR A 36 0.06 3.38 -6.95
N ASP A 37 -0.69 2.33 -7.29
CA ASP A 37 -0.49 0.98 -6.78
C ASP A 37 0.54 0.22 -7.63
N CYS A 38 1.46 -0.48 -6.97
CA CYS A 38 2.33 -1.45 -7.61
C CYS A 38 1.61 -2.80 -7.63
N LYS A 39 1.29 -3.31 -8.83
CA LYS A 39 0.57 -4.58 -9.02
C LYS A 39 1.40 -5.84 -8.69
N GLU A 40 2.71 -5.70 -8.58
CA GLU A 40 3.63 -6.81 -8.29
C GLU A 40 3.73 -7.12 -6.79
N CYS A 41 3.60 -6.10 -5.93
CA CYS A 41 3.71 -6.26 -4.47
C CYS A 41 2.60 -5.57 -3.66
N ASN A 42 1.57 -5.05 -4.33
CA ASN A 42 0.45 -4.32 -3.73
C ASN A 42 0.88 -3.16 -2.83
N ARG A 43 2.02 -2.53 -3.15
CA ARG A 43 2.54 -1.37 -2.43
C ARG A 43 2.00 -0.10 -3.05
N PHE A 44 1.64 0.87 -2.21
CA PHE A 44 1.04 2.11 -2.66
C PHE A 44 2.03 3.26 -2.59
N PHE A 45 1.97 4.15 -3.58
CA PHE A 45 2.81 5.33 -3.67
C PHE A 45 1.99 6.60 -3.85
N SER A 46 2.47 7.67 -3.21
CA SER A 46 1.86 9.00 -3.31
C SER A 46 2.13 9.67 -4.65
N ASN A 47 3.24 9.32 -5.31
CA ASN A 47 3.65 9.89 -6.59
C ASN A 47 4.07 8.80 -7.59
N MET A 48 3.90 9.08 -8.88
CA MET A 48 4.28 8.16 -9.97
C MET A 48 5.80 7.95 -10.02
N GLU A 49 6.59 8.94 -9.61
CA GLU A 49 8.05 8.88 -9.64
C GLU A 49 8.61 7.92 -8.58
N ASP A 50 8.06 7.97 -7.36
CA ASP A 50 8.35 7.00 -6.30
C ASP A 50 7.95 5.58 -6.72
N MET A 51 6.76 5.44 -7.32
CA MET A 51 6.27 4.17 -7.85
C MET A 51 7.20 3.62 -8.94
N ARG A 52 7.64 4.47 -9.89
CA ARG A 52 8.60 4.07 -10.93
C ARG A 52 9.94 3.67 -10.35
N THR A 53 10.47 4.42 -9.40
CA THR A 53 11.76 4.12 -8.77
C THR A 53 11.69 2.80 -8.02
N HIS A 54 10.61 2.59 -7.27
CA HIS A 54 10.34 1.31 -6.62
C HIS A 54 10.25 0.17 -7.63
N LEU A 55 9.47 0.33 -8.69
CA LEU A 55 9.32 -0.67 -9.73
C LEU A 55 10.65 -1.00 -10.41
N GLN A 56 11.53 -0.02 -10.63
CA GLN A 56 12.86 -0.24 -11.22
C GLN A 56 13.81 -0.95 -10.27
N ARG A 57 13.75 -0.64 -8.97
CA ARG A 57 14.67 -1.19 -7.95
C ARG A 57 14.26 -2.56 -7.45
N GLU A 58 12.97 -2.74 -7.18
CA GLU A 58 12.44 -3.93 -6.51
C GLU A 58 11.86 -4.95 -7.50
N HIS A 59 11.31 -4.48 -8.63
CA HIS A 59 10.62 -5.33 -9.61
C HIS A 59 11.30 -5.35 -10.99
N SER A 60 12.35 -4.55 -11.19
CA SER A 60 13.01 -4.37 -12.48
C SER A 60 12.02 -4.10 -13.64
N TYR A 61 10.95 -3.33 -13.38
CA TYR A 61 9.95 -2.99 -14.39
C TYR A 61 10.59 -2.17 -15.51
N LYS A 62 10.75 -2.78 -16.67
CA LYS A 62 11.03 -2.05 -17.91
C LYS A 62 9.69 -1.57 -18.44
N LYS A 63 9.56 -0.25 -18.52
CA LYS A 63 8.40 0.41 -19.12
C LYS A 63 8.36 -0.01 -20.60
N ASP A 64 7.59 -1.04 -20.92
CA ASP A 64 7.29 -1.37 -22.32
C ASP A 64 6.44 -0.22 -22.87
N ARG A 65 6.87 0.27 -24.04
CA ARG A 65 6.43 1.52 -24.67
C ARG A 65 5.04 1.41 -25.27
#